data_AF-A0A179ILX7-F1
#
_entry.id   AF-A0A179ILX7-F1
#
_cell.length_a   1.000
_cell.length_b   1.000
_cell.length_c   1.000
_cell.angle_alpha   90.00
_cell.angle_beta   90.00
_cell.angle_gamma   90.00
#
_symmetry.space_group_name_H-M   'P 1'
#
loop_
_entity.id
_entity.type
_entity.pdbx_description
1 polymer ?
#
loop_
_entity_poly.entity_id
_entity_poly.type
_entity_poly.pdbx_seq_one_letter_code
_entity_poly.pdbx_strand_id
1 'polypeptide(L)'
;MLEEGFDDVTAVLVLPDRYRRRLRTTNGVERLNEEIRRRERVIRIFPNRESVIRLLGALLMEIDETWTTGHRYLNMDEYWQWKKEQQKSTEPAMLHVVNA
;
A
#
# COMPACT_ATOMS: atom_id res chain seq x y z
N MET A 1 -16.69 14.98 -11.84
CA MET A 1 -16.53 14.28 -10.54
C MET A 1 -16.26 12.79 -10.65
N LEU A 2 -17.15 11.93 -11.18
CA LEU A 2 -16.81 10.49 -11.33
C LEU A 2 -15.91 10.20 -12.53
N GLU A 3 -16.07 10.92 -13.66
CA GLU A 3 -15.18 10.79 -14.83
C GLU A 3 -13.74 11.25 -14.54
N GLU A 4 -13.56 12.30 -13.74
CA GLU A 4 -12.23 12.86 -13.44
C GLU A 4 -11.36 11.94 -12.59
N GLY A 5 -11.95 11.01 -11.83
CA GLY A 5 -11.23 10.05 -10.98
C GLY A 5 -11.19 8.63 -11.56
N PHE A 6 -11.68 8.42 -12.78
CA PHE A 6 -11.78 7.08 -13.36
C PHE A 6 -10.41 6.40 -13.48
N ASP A 7 -9.41 7.12 -13.98
CA ASP A 7 -8.05 6.61 -14.15
C ASP A 7 -7.42 6.25 -12.80
N ASP A 8 -7.62 7.08 -11.77
CA ASP A 8 -7.10 6.82 -10.42
C ASP A 8 -7.72 5.57 -9.78
N VAL A 9 -9.05 5.41 -9.91
CA VAL A 9 -9.78 4.28 -9.32
C VAL A 9 -9.48 2.97 -10.07
N THR A 10 -9.22 3.04 -11.37
CA THR A 10 -8.93 1.87 -12.20
C THR A 10 -7.44 1.49 -12.24
N ALA A 11 -6.53 2.36 -11.79
CA ALA A 11 -5.09 2.11 -11.78
C ALA A 11 -4.70 0.77 -11.10
N VAL A 12 -5.45 0.35 -10.07
CA VAL A 12 -5.21 -0.92 -9.36
C VAL A 12 -5.42 -2.16 -10.25
N LEU A 13 -6.18 -2.03 -11.34
CA LEU A 13 -6.53 -3.14 -12.23
C LEU A 13 -5.35 -3.62 -13.07
N VAL A 14 -4.35 -2.77 -13.28
CA VAL A 14 -3.13 -3.09 -14.06
C VAL A 14 -2.13 -3.92 -13.24
N LEU A 15 -2.29 -3.95 -11.92
CA LEU A 15 -1.37 -4.68 -11.03
C LEU A 15 -1.54 -6.20 -11.14
N PRO A 16 -0.48 -6.99 -10.87
CA PRO A 16 -0.59 -8.44 -10.82
C PRO A 16 -1.63 -8.90 -9.80
N ASP A 17 -2.28 -10.04 -10.08
CA ASP A 17 -3.44 -10.55 -9.34
C ASP A 17 -3.22 -10.66 -7.82
N ARG A 18 -2.00 -10.96 -7.39
CA ARG A 18 -1.66 -11.05 -5.97
C ARG A 18 -1.81 -9.70 -5.26
N TYR A 19 -1.37 -8.61 -5.89
CA TYR A 19 -1.41 -7.26 -5.34
C TYR A 19 -2.79 -6.63 -5.51
N ARG A 20 -3.37 -6.77 -6.71
CA ARG A 20 -4.71 -6.27 -7.03
C ARG A 20 -5.77 -6.76 -6.04
N ARG A 21 -5.73 -8.04 -5.67
CA ARG A 21 -6.67 -8.63 -4.69
C ARG A 21 -6.64 -7.94 -3.33
N ARG A 22 -5.46 -7.52 -2.85
CA ARG A 22 -5.30 -6.86 -1.55
C ARG A 22 -5.55 -5.34 -1.65
N LEU A 23 -5.05 -4.69 -2.69
CA LEU A 23 -5.08 -3.24 -2.86
C LEU A 23 -6.42 -2.69 -3.37
N ARG A 24 -7.24 -3.51 -4.04
CA ARG A 24 -8.59 -3.09 -4.48
C ARG A 24 -9.61 -2.90 -3.34
N THR A 25 -9.22 -3.21 -2.10
CA THR A 25 -10.11 -3.18 -0.93
C THR A 25 -9.51 -2.33 0.19
N THR A 26 -10.36 -1.82 1.07
CA THR A 26 -9.98 -1.03 2.25
C THR A 26 -9.66 -1.87 3.49
N ASN A 27 -9.74 -3.21 3.39
CA ASN A 27 -9.56 -4.15 4.52
C ASN A 27 -8.30 -3.91 5.37
N GLY A 28 -7.18 -3.54 4.73
CA GLY A 28 -5.93 -3.27 5.45
C GLY A 28 -6.01 -2.01 6.32
N VAL A 29 -6.59 -0.94 5.76
CA VAL A 29 -6.79 0.35 6.45
C VAL A 29 -7.85 0.21 7.54
N GLU A 30 -8.94 -0.51 7.27
CA GLU A 30 -9.99 -0.79 8.25
C GLU A 30 -9.44 -1.56 9.45
N ARG A 31 -8.64 -2.62 9.22
CA ARG A 31 -7.99 -3.37 10.29
C ARG A 31 -7.05 -2.50 11.13
N LEU A 32 -6.26 -1.64 10.49
CA LEU A 32 -5.39 -0.70 11.20
C LEU A 32 -6.20 0.28 12.06
N ASN A 33 -7.27 0.85 11.50
CA ASN A 33 -8.15 1.76 12.21
C ASN A 33 -8.86 1.10 13.40
N GLU A 34 -9.28 -0.16 13.25
CA GLU A 34 -9.83 -0.94 14.36
C GLU A 34 -8.83 -1.12 15.49
N GLU A 35 -7.57 -1.43 15.17
CA GLU A 35 -6.53 -1.61 16.19
C GLU A 35 -6.18 -0.29 16.90
N ILE A 36 -6.13 0.82 16.17
CA ILE A 36 -5.99 2.16 16.76
C ILE A 36 -7.15 2.43 17.73
N ARG A 37 -8.40 2.20 17.30
CA ARG A 37 -9.58 2.41 18.16
C ARG A 37 -9.61 1.50 19.38
N ARG A 38 -9.12 0.25 19.28
CA ARG A 38 -9.00 -0.67 20.42
C ARG A 38 -8.03 -0.12 21.47
N ARG A 39 -6.86 0.37 21.06
CA ARG A 39 -5.85 0.93 21.97
C ARG A 39 -6.28 2.27 22.56
N GLU A 40 -6.92 3.12 21.76
CA GLU A 40 -7.51 4.39 22.20
C GLU A 40 -8.58 4.19 23.28
N ARG A 41 -9.43 3.16 23.14
CA ARG A 41 -10.55 2.90 24.06
C ARG A 41 -10.14 2.75 25.53
N VAL A 42 -8.92 2.24 25.78
CA VAL A 42 -8.39 2.09 27.14
C VAL A 42 -7.91 3.42 27.71
N ILE A 43 -7.34 4.29 26.88
CA ILE A 43 -6.74 5.57 27.28
C ILE A 43 -7.81 6.62 27.58
N ARG A 44 -8.91 6.62 26.80
CA ARG A 44 -10.05 7.57 26.87
C ARG A 44 -9.72 9.04 26.56
N ILE A 45 -8.71 9.62 27.21
CA ILE A 45 -8.28 11.02 27.04
C ILE A 45 -6.76 11.07 27.02
N PHE A 46 -6.18 11.66 25.97
CA PHE A 46 -4.74 11.86 25.88
C PHE A 46 -4.31 13.16 26.56
N PRO A 47 -3.17 13.16 27.28
CA PRO A 47 -2.68 14.36 27.97
C PRO A 47 -2.10 15.41 27.02
N ASN A 48 -1.66 15.02 25.81
CA ASN A 48 -1.17 15.91 24.75
C ASN A 48 -1.07 15.16 23.41
N ARG A 49 -0.81 15.91 22.33
CA ARG A 49 -0.65 15.38 20.97
C ARG A 49 0.55 14.41 20.82
N GLU A 50 1.66 14.67 21.51
CA GLU A 50 2.83 13.80 21.43
C GLU A 50 2.58 12.40 22.01
N SER A 51 1.64 12.29 22.95
CA SER A 51 1.25 11.00 23.52
C SER A 51 0.49 10.13 22.52
N VAL A 52 -0.39 10.72 21.68
CA VAL A 52 -1.09 9.97 20.64
C VAL A 52 -0.15 9.58 19.50
N ILE A 53 0.80 10.45 19.13
CA ILE A 53 1.81 10.15 18.12
C ILE A 53 2.68 8.96 18.56
N ARG A 54 3.11 8.93 19.83
CA ARG A 54 3.88 7.81 20.38
C ARG A 54 3.09 6.50 20.37
N LEU A 55 1.79 6.53 20.67
CA LEU A 55 0.95 5.34 20.60
C LEU A 55 0.86 4.80 19.17
N LEU A 56 0.55 5.67 18.20
CA LEU A 56 0.46 5.27 16.79
C LEU A 56 1.81 4.76 16.29
N GLY A 57 2.90 5.45 16.62
CA GLY A 57 4.26 5.04 16.26
C GLY A 57 4.59 3.65 16.81
N ALA A 58 4.32 3.39 18.09
CA ALA A 58 4.53 2.09 18.71
C ALA A 58 3.71 0.98 18.03
N LEU A 59 2.43 1.24 17.71
CA LEU A 59 1.59 0.28 16.99
C LEU A 59 2.14 -0.02 15.58
N LEU A 60 2.56 1.02 14.85
CA LEU A 60 3.10 0.83 13.50
C LEU A 60 4.42 0.05 13.52
N MET A 61 5.28 0.29 14.51
CA MET A 61 6.51 -0.47 14.71
C MET A 61 6.24 -1.95 14.99
N GLU A 62 5.24 -2.26 15.82
CA GLU A 62 4.83 -3.64 16.11
C GLU A 62 4.31 -4.37 14.85
N ILE A 63 3.52 -3.67 14.03
CA ILE A 63 3.04 -4.19 12.74
C ILE A 63 4.21 -4.44 11.79
N ASP A 64 5.14 -3.49 11.69
CA ASP A 64 6.33 -3.60 10.84
C ASP A 64 7.22 -4.79 11.26
N GLU A 65 7.47 -4.95 12.55
CA GLU A 65 8.22 -6.07 13.10
C GLU A 65 7.53 -7.41 12.78
N THR A 66 6.20 -7.47 12.92
CA THR A 66 5.40 -8.65 12.58
C THR A 66 5.52 -9.01 11.09
N TRP A 67 5.51 -8.01 10.20
CA TRP A 67 5.66 -8.23 8.77
C TRP A 67 7.08 -8.60 8.37
N THR A 68 8.08 -8.06 9.05
CA THR A 68 9.50 -8.30 8.76
C THR A 68 9.95 -9.68 9.24
N THR A 69 9.53 -10.09 10.43
CA THR A 69 9.93 -11.36 11.05
C THR A 69 9.00 -12.53 10.72
N GLY A 70 7.73 -12.23 10.41
CA GLY A 70 6.68 -13.20 10.18
C GLY A 70 6.15 -13.21 8.74
N HIS A 71 4.83 -13.32 8.61
CA HIS A 71 4.19 -13.35 7.29
C HIS A 71 4.04 -11.93 6.72
N ARG A 72 4.86 -11.60 5.72
CA ARG A 72 4.80 -10.33 5.00
C ARG A 72 3.39 -10.06 4.45
N TYR A 73 2.80 -8.93 4.86
CA TYR A 73 1.50 -8.49 4.33
C TYR A 73 1.53 -8.13 2.84
N LEU A 74 2.66 -7.67 2.32
CA LEU A 74 2.89 -7.58 0.87
C LEU A 74 4.33 -7.99 0.61
N ASN A 75 4.52 -9.16 -0.02
CA ASN A 75 5.82 -9.47 -0.59
C ASN A 75 5.94 -8.75 -1.93
N MET A 76 6.94 -7.89 -2.11
CA MET A 76 7.13 -7.07 -3.32
C MET A 76 8.00 -7.72 -4.40
N ASP A 77 8.55 -8.92 -4.17
CA ASP A 77 9.46 -9.59 -5.10
C ASP A 77 8.84 -9.75 -6.51
N GLU A 78 7.61 -10.24 -6.58
CA GLU A 78 6.84 -10.45 -7.83
C GLU A 78 6.49 -9.12 -8.51
N TYR A 79 6.13 -8.09 -7.74
CA TYR A 79 5.85 -6.75 -8.26
C TYR A 79 7.09 -6.15 -8.94
N TRP A 80 8.27 -6.30 -8.34
CA TRP A 80 9.51 -5.77 -8.92
C TRP A 80 9.91 -6.51 -10.20
N GLN A 81 9.63 -7.82 -10.30
CA GLN A 81 9.82 -8.58 -11.53
C GLN A 81 8.88 -8.09 -12.63
N TRP A 82 7.57 -8.02 -12.34
CA TRP A 82 6.56 -7.47 -13.25
C TRP A 82 6.91 -6.06 -13.74
N LYS A 83 7.35 -5.17 -12.83
CA LYS A 83 7.71 -3.79 -13.18
C LYS A 83 8.90 -3.73 -14.16
N LYS A 84 9.90 -4.61 -13.98
CA LYS A 84 11.06 -4.69 -14.88
C LYS A 84 10.65 -5.17 -16.28
N GLU A 85 9.72 -6.12 -16.36
CA GLU A 85 9.18 -6.61 -17.64
C GLU A 85 8.44 -5.51 -18.40
N GLN A 86 7.62 -4.72 -17.70
CA GLN A 86 6.90 -3.58 -18.29
C GLN A 86 7.84 -2.46 -18.79
N GLN A 87 8.98 -2.25 -18.12
CA GLN A 87 9.97 -1.28 -18.57
C GLN A 87 10.69 -1.76 -19.83
N LYS A 88 11.07 -3.04 -19.88
CA LYS A 88 11.69 -3.65 -21.06
C LYS A 88 10.79 -3.69 -22.29
N SER A 89 9.47 -3.84 -22.12
CA SER A 89 8.51 -3.80 -23.24
C SER A 89 8.29 -2.39 -23.78
N THR A 90 8.63 -1.35 -23.01
CA THR A 90 8.44 0.06 -23.40
C THR A 90 9.66 0.60 -24.20
N GLU A 91 10.87 0.07 -23.96
CA GLU A 91 12.10 0.52 -24.62
C GLU A 91 12.25 0.21 -26.13
N PRO A 92 11.79 -0.93 -26.71
CA PRO A 92 12.03 -1.21 -28.13
C PRO A 92 11.13 -0.44 -29.10
N ALA A 93 10.05 0.20 -28.63
CA ALA A 93 9.15 0.97 -29.49
C ALA A 93 9.66 2.40 -29.79
N MET A 94 10.51 2.97 -28.94
CA MET A 94 10.99 4.35 -29.10
C MET A 94 12.15 4.47 -30.11
N LEU A 95 12.87 3.38 -30.42
CA LEU A 95 14.00 3.40 -31.36
C LEU A 95 13.59 3.37 -32.84
N HIS A 96 12.38 2.89 -33.17
CA HIS A 96 11.90 2.78 -34.55
C HIS A 96 11.22 4.05 -35.09
N VAL A 97 10.81 4.98 -34.23
CA VAL A 97 10.12 6.23 -34.63
C VAL A 97 11.11 7.37 -34.92
N VAL A 98 12.35 7.28 -34.43
CA VAL A 98 13.37 8.33 -34.62
C VAL A 98 14.19 8.14 -35.92
N ASN A 99 14.00 7.02 -36.63
CA ASN A 99 14.75 6.69 -37.86
C ASN A 99 13.86 6.57 -39.11
N ALA A 100 12.76 7.32 -39.20
CA ALA A 100 11.88 7.37 -40.37
C ALA A 100 11.75 8.80 -40.92
#